data_AF-A0A538BNM7-F1
#
_entry.id   AF-A0A538BNM7-F1
#
_cell.length_a   1.000
_cell.length_b   1.000
_cell.length_c   1.000
_cell.angle_alpha   90.00
_cell.angle_beta   90.00
_cell.angle_gamma   90.00
#
_symmetry.space_group_name_H-M   'P 1'
#
loop_
_entity.id
_entity.type
_entity.pdbx_description
1 polymer ?
#
loop_
_entity_poly.entity_id
_entity_poly.type
_entity_poly.pdbx_seq_one_letter_code
_entity_poly.pdbx_strand_id
1 'polypeptide(L)'
;MGPAGVTSPARPAFYALSPGGWRDYVTLLHPPYTLWHLSYVVIGASLAPDLRYWRLALAVTAFFLAVGIGAHALDELNGRPLGTQIGRGTLLGLAAVSIGAAVAIGIGGALAREPWLLVFVALGGFVVVAYNLELFGGRFHGDLWFALAWGGFPLLTGYFAVAERIRPEAVVAAVRSRSRALRRPL
;
A
#
# COMPACT_ATOMS: atom_id res chain seq x y z
N MET A 1 12.56 -11.04 -43.18
CA MET A 1 11.29 -11.07 -42.43
C MET A 1 11.57 -11.62 -41.05
N GLY A 2 11.65 -10.74 -40.03
CA GLY A 2 11.80 -11.18 -38.64
C GLY A 2 10.46 -11.66 -38.08
N PRO A 3 10.44 -12.58 -37.10
CA PRO A 3 9.20 -13.03 -36.50
C PRO A 3 8.51 -11.85 -35.82
N ALA A 4 7.25 -11.61 -36.19
CA ALA A 4 6.37 -10.69 -35.49
C ALA A 4 6.25 -11.17 -34.04
N GLY A 5 6.87 -10.43 -33.12
CA GLY A 5 6.69 -10.64 -31.70
C GLY A 5 5.22 -10.39 -31.37
N VAL A 6 4.46 -11.47 -31.20
CA VAL A 6 3.10 -11.39 -30.65
C VAL A 6 3.26 -11.03 -29.18
N THR A 7 3.27 -9.74 -28.87
CA THR A 7 3.01 -9.27 -27.51
C THR A 7 1.54 -9.53 -27.24
N SER A 8 1.22 -10.75 -26.77
CA SER A 8 -0.10 -11.03 -26.23
C SER A 8 -0.39 -9.98 -25.15
N PRO A 9 -1.49 -9.21 -25.25
CA PRO A 9 -1.85 -8.29 -24.19
C PRO A 9 -1.97 -9.10 -22.89
N ALA A 10 -1.30 -8.63 -21.83
CA ALA A 10 -1.33 -9.28 -20.53
C ALA A 10 -2.80 -9.48 -20.13
N ARG A 11 -3.17 -10.71 -19.78
CA ARG A 11 -4.55 -11.04 -19.43
C ARG A 11 -4.92 -10.25 -18.17
N PRO A 12 -6.06 -9.54 -18.13
CA PRO A 12 -6.48 -8.79 -16.96
C PRO A 12 -6.54 -9.70 -15.71
N ALA A 13 -6.25 -9.14 -14.54
CA ALA A 13 -6.38 -9.87 -13.28
C ALA A 13 -7.81 -10.43 -13.12
N PHE A 14 -7.98 -11.55 -12.41
CA PHE A 14 -9.27 -12.28 -12.35
C PHE A 14 -10.47 -11.47 -11.84
N TYR A 15 -10.22 -10.37 -11.11
CA TYR A 15 -11.21 -9.45 -10.58
C TYR A 15 -11.30 -8.13 -11.35
N ALA A 16 -10.45 -7.92 -12.37
CA ALA A 16 -10.51 -6.74 -13.21
C ALA A 16 -11.80 -6.80 -14.04
N LEU A 17 -12.57 -5.72 -13.98
CA LEU A 17 -13.79 -5.58 -14.74
C LEU A 17 -13.46 -5.03 -16.14
N SER A 18 -14.39 -5.15 -17.09
CA SER A 18 -14.23 -4.47 -18.38
C SER A 18 -14.03 -2.96 -18.17
N PRO A 19 -13.04 -2.33 -18.81
CA PRO A 19 -12.72 -0.93 -18.56
C PRO A 19 -13.89 0.03 -18.78
N GLY A 20 -13.85 1.16 -18.07
CA GLY A 20 -14.76 2.29 -18.22
C GLY A 20 -15.82 2.42 -17.11
N GLY A 21 -16.16 3.67 -16.81
CA GLY A 21 -17.19 4.05 -15.84
C GLY A 21 -16.79 3.73 -14.39
N TRP A 22 -17.77 3.37 -13.56
CA TRP A 22 -17.54 3.02 -12.14
C TRP A 22 -16.65 1.78 -11.95
N ARG A 23 -16.57 0.90 -12.95
CA ARG A 23 -15.80 -0.35 -12.93
C ARG A 23 -14.29 -0.11 -12.86
N ASP A 24 -13.83 1.00 -13.43
CA ASP A 24 -12.43 1.41 -13.31
C ASP A 24 -12.07 1.74 -11.88
N TYR A 25 -12.98 2.33 -11.10
CA TYR A 25 -12.73 2.64 -9.69
C TYR A 25 -12.69 1.38 -8.84
N VAL A 26 -13.49 0.36 -9.14
CA VAL A 26 -13.37 -0.96 -8.50
C VAL A 26 -12.07 -1.65 -8.86
N THR A 27 -11.66 -1.57 -10.14
CA THR A 27 -10.39 -2.13 -10.59
C THR A 27 -9.21 -1.41 -9.95
N LEU A 28 -9.27 -0.08 -9.85
CA LEU A 28 -8.29 0.78 -9.17
C LEU A 28 -8.17 0.46 -7.69
N LEU A 29 -9.27 0.12 -7.00
CA LEU A 29 -9.20 -0.35 -5.60
C LEU A 29 -8.38 -1.62 -5.44
N HIS A 30 -8.16 -2.37 -6.52
CA HIS A 30 -7.38 -3.61 -6.53
C HIS A 30 -7.76 -4.54 -5.35
N PRO A 31 -9.05 -4.93 -5.20
CA PRO A 31 -9.61 -5.29 -3.90
C PRO A 31 -8.89 -6.44 -3.17
N PRO A 32 -8.49 -7.55 -3.83
CA PRO A 32 -7.75 -8.61 -3.15
C PRO A 32 -6.41 -8.14 -2.59
N TYR A 33 -5.73 -7.24 -3.29
CA TYR A 33 -4.45 -6.69 -2.88
C TYR A 33 -4.61 -5.67 -1.75
N THR A 34 -5.60 -4.78 -1.84
CA THR A 34 -5.94 -3.87 -0.75
C THR A 34 -6.28 -4.64 0.52
N LEU A 35 -7.14 -5.65 0.42
CA LEU A 35 -7.52 -6.47 1.57
C LEU A 35 -6.32 -7.23 2.15
N TRP A 36 -5.46 -7.79 1.31
CA TRP A 36 -4.20 -8.40 1.74
C TRP A 36 -3.32 -7.40 2.51
N HIS A 37 -3.15 -6.19 2.00
CA HIS A 37 -2.35 -5.15 2.65
C HIS A 37 -2.94 -4.71 4.00
N LEU A 38 -4.25 -4.44 4.03
CA LEU A 38 -4.96 -4.05 5.25
C LEU A 38 -4.95 -5.17 6.31
N SER A 39 -4.93 -6.44 5.90
CA SER A 39 -4.83 -7.57 6.83
C SER A 39 -3.57 -7.48 7.69
N TYR A 40 -2.44 -7.01 7.16
CA TYR A 40 -1.22 -6.83 7.96
C TYR A 40 -1.35 -5.73 9.00
N VAL A 41 -2.05 -4.64 8.68
CA VAL A 41 -2.35 -3.57 9.64
C VAL A 41 -3.16 -4.13 10.82
N VAL A 42 -4.20 -4.91 10.51
CA VAL A 42 -5.05 -5.56 11.52
C VAL A 42 -4.24 -6.55 12.36
N ILE A 43 -3.47 -7.44 11.72
CA ILE A 43 -2.60 -8.40 12.42
C ILE A 43 -1.64 -7.69 13.36
N GLY A 44 -0.97 -6.63 12.89
CA GLY A 44 -0.05 -5.84 13.71
C GLY A 44 -0.74 -5.20 14.91
N ALA A 45 -1.87 -4.54 14.69
CA ALA A 45 -2.68 -3.95 15.75
C ALA A 45 -3.17 -4.99 16.77
N SER A 46 -3.57 -6.18 16.31
CA SER A 46 -4.04 -7.28 17.17
C SER A 46 -2.95 -7.91 18.03
N LEU A 47 -1.68 -7.69 17.73
CA LEU A 47 -0.55 -8.10 18.61
C LEU A 47 -0.34 -7.12 19.77
N ALA A 48 -0.96 -5.94 19.76
CA ALA A 48 -0.84 -4.99 20.85
C ALA A 48 -1.44 -5.56 22.16
N PRO A 49 -0.84 -5.27 23.33
CA PRO A 49 -1.35 -5.78 24.61
C PRO A 49 -2.80 -5.35 24.90
N ASP A 50 -3.16 -4.13 24.49
CA ASP A 50 -4.49 -3.55 24.70
C ASP A 50 -5.02 -3.02 23.37
N LEU A 51 -5.94 -3.75 22.75
CA LEU A 51 -6.49 -3.35 21.45
C LEU A 51 -7.44 -2.15 21.60
N ARG A 52 -7.03 -1.01 21.03
CA ARG A 52 -7.84 0.22 20.98
C ARG A 52 -8.54 0.31 19.62
N TYR A 53 -9.81 -0.08 19.54
CA TYR A 53 -10.56 -0.15 18.28
C TYR A 53 -10.56 1.14 17.46
N TRP A 54 -10.66 2.32 18.09
CA TRP A 54 -10.62 3.59 17.36
C TRP A 54 -9.26 3.83 16.67
N ARG A 55 -8.15 3.37 17.27
CA ARG A 55 -6.80 3.49 16.69
C ARG A 55 -6.61 2.51 15.56
N LEU A 56 -7.11 1.29 15.73
CA LEU A 56 -7.18 0.32 14.65
C LEU A 56 -7.95 0.90 13.47
N ALA A 57 -9.13 1.49 13.71
CA ALA A 57 -9.94 2.10 12.66
C ALA A 57 -9.16 3.21 11.93
N LEU A 58 -8.51 4.13 12.66
CA LEU A 58 -7.69 5.17 12.03
C LEU A 58 -6.50 4.60 11.24
N ALA A 59 -5.81 3.60 11.77
CA ALA A 59 -4.70 2.96 11.06
C ALA A 59 -5.18 2.29 9.77
N VAL A 60 -6.26 1.52 9.83
CA VAL A 60 -6.88 0.88 8.66
C VAL A 60 -7.35 1.94 7.66
N THR A 61 -7.99 3.02 8.10
CA THR A 61 -8.42 4.12 7.23
C THR A 61 -7.22 4.80 6.56
N ALA A 62 -6.15 5.09 7.31
CA ALA A 62 -4.94 5.70 6.77
C ALA A 62 -4.29 4.80 5.70
N PHE A 63 -4.15 3.51 5.95
CA PHE A 63 -3.59 2.57 4.97
C PHE A 63 -4.52 2.32 3.77
N PHE A 64 -5.83 2.30 3.97
CA PHE A 64 -6.79 2.21 2.86
C PHE A 64 -6.69 3.42 1.94
N LEU A 65 -6.62 4.63 2.51
CA LEU A 65 -6.42 5.85 1.75
C LEU A 65 -5.07 5.85 1.03
N ALA A 66 -3.98 5.58 1.75
CA ALA A 66 -2.64 5.64 1.18
C ALA A 66 -2.40 4.58 0.10
N VAL A 67 -2.82 3.34 0.32
CA VAL A 67 -2.51 2.21 -0.58
C VAL A 67 -3.70 1.82 -1.44
N GLY A 68 -4.87 1.61 -0.84
CA GLY A 68 -6.07 1.18 -1.57
C GLY A 68 -6.57 2.21 -2.59
N ILE A 69 -6.21 3.48 -2.43
CA ILE A 69 -6.50 4.55 -3.39
C ILE A 69 -5.22 5.19 -3.90
N GLY A 70 -4.38 5.72 -3.01
CA GLY A 70 -3.24 6.56 -3.38
C GLY A 70 -2.18 5.86 -4.20
N ALA A 71 -1.66 4.75 -3.69
CA ALA A 71 -0.65 3.93 -4.36
C ALA A 71 -1.15 3.45 -5.71
N HIS A 72 -2.36 2.89 -5.77
CA HIS A 72 -2.92 2.41 -7.04
C HIS A 72 -3.16 3.53 -8.03
N ALA A 73 -3.55 4.73 -7.59
CA ALA A 73 -3.66 5.88 -8.48
C ALA A 73 -2.29 6.35 -9.01
N LEU A 74 -1.24 6.31 -8.19
CA LEU A 74 0.13 6.61 -8.62
C LEU A 74 0.68 5.55 -9.58
N ASP A 75 0.46 4.27 -9.30
CA ASP A 75 0.88 3.16 -10.14
C ASP A 75 0.14 3.20 -11.50
N GLU A 76 -1.17 3.49 -11.46
CA GLU A 76 -1.96 3.65 -12.68
C GLU A 76 -1.57 4.89 -13.50
N LEU A 77 -1.09 5.95 -12.85
CA LEU A 77 -0.45 7.08 -13.54
C LEU A 77 0.87 6.67 -14.22
N ASN A 78 1.56 5.69 -13.65
CA ASN A 78 2.85 5.19 -14.10
C ASN A 78 2.71 3.92 -14.97
N GLY A 79 2.23 4.09 -16.19
CA GLY A 79 2.23 3.01 -17.18
C GLY A 79 0.95 2.17 -17.27
N ARG A 80 -0.10 2.53 -16.52
CA ARG A 80 -1.45 1.93 -16.61
C ARG A 80 -1.48 0.39 -16.40
N PRO A 81 -0.82 -0.16 -15.37
CA PRO A 81 -0.81 -1.61 -15.14
C PRO A 81 -2.21 -2.23 -14.95
N LEU A 82 -3.19 -1.46 -14.46
CA LEU A 82 -4.57 -1.93 -14.28
C LEU A 82 -5.45 -1.69 -15.52
N GLY A 83 -4.97 -0.92 -16.50
CA GLY A 83 -5.67 -0.68 -17.76
C GLY A 83 -6.97 0.12 -17.62
N THR A 84 -7.09 0.96 -16.60
CA THR A 84 -8.27 1.82 -16.39
C THR A 84 -8.32 2.96 -17.41
N GLN A 85 -9.51 3.53 -17.63
CA GLN A 85 -9.71 4.71 -18.49
C GLN A 85 -9.81 6.01 -17.68
N ILE A 86 -9.47 6.00 -16.39
CA ILE A 86 -9.56 7.17 -15.51
C ILE A 86 -8.62 8.27 -16.03
N GLY A 87 -9.10 9.51 -16.13
CA GLY A 87 -8.28 10.63 -16.60
C GLY A 87 -7.08 10.92 -15.70
N ARG A 88 -5.97 11.39 -16.30
CA ARG A 88 -4.73 11.73 -15.56
C ARG A 88 -4.98 12.71 -14.41
N GLY A 89 -5.78 13.75 -14.62
CA GLY A 89 -6.12 14.73 -13.58
C GLY A 89 -6.87 14.09 -12.40
N THR A 90 -7.80 13.17 -12.68
CA THR A 90 -8.53 12.43 -11.65
C THR A 90 -7.61 11.51 -10.86
N LEU A 91 -6.70 10.77 -11.51
CA LEU A 91 -5.73 9.93 -10.80
C LEU A 91 -4.79 10.77 -9.92
N LEU A 92 -4.31 11.92 -10.41
CA LEU A 92 -3.51 12.84 -9.61
C LEU A 92 -4.28 13.37 -8.39
N GLY A 93 -5.55 13.75 -8.58
CA GLY A 93 -6.43 14.18 -7.49
C GLY A 93 -6.66 13.08 -6.47
N LEU A 94 -6.98 11.86 -6.91
CA LEU A 94 -7.15 10.68 -6.05
C LEU A 94 -5.87 10.41 -5.26
N ALA A 95 -4.71 10.39 -5.91
CA ALA A 95 -3.42 10.18 -5.26
C ALA A 95 -3.14 11.26 -4.21
N ALA A 96 -3.20 12.54 -4.58
CA ALA A 96 -2.85 13.65 -3.70
C ALA A 96 -3.80 13.74 -2.49
N VAL A 97 -5.10 13.66 -2.71
CA VAL A 97 -6.10 13.79 -1.63
C VAL A 97 -6.03 12.59 -0.68
N SER A 98 -5.95 11.37 -1.20
CA SER A 98 -5.95 10.17 -0.35
C SER A 98 -4.64 10.02 0.44
N ILE A 99 -3.47 10.23 -0.19
CA ILE A 99 -2.18 10.21 0.51
C ILE A 99 -2.10 11.36 1.51
N GLY A 100 -2.53 12.56 1.13
CA GLY A 100 -2.58 13.72 2.04
C GLY A 100 -3.45 13.45 3.27
N ALA A 101 -4.64 12.86 3.09
CA ALA A 101 -5.51 12.48 4.20
C ALA A 101 -4.88 11.40 5.09
N ALA A 102 -4.23 10.38 4.52
CA ALA A 102 -3.53 9.36 5.28
C ALA A 102 -2.38 9.95 6.13
N VAL A 103 -1.58 10.83 5.53
CA VAL A 103 -0.50 11.56 6.22
C VAL A 103 -1.08 12.43 7.34
N ALA A 104 -2.17 13.15 7.10
CA ALA A 104 -2.83 13.97 8.11
C ALA A 104 -3.33 13.13 9.30
N ILE A 105 -3.91 11.96 9.06
CA ILE A 105 -4.31 11.02 10.12
C ILE A 105 -3.07 10.59 10.94
N GLY A 106 -1.99 10.23 10.27
CA GLY A 106 -0.74 9.83 10.92
C GLY A 106 -0.11 10.95 11.77
N ILE A 107 -0.04 12.16 11.24
CA ILE A 107 0.45 13.35 11.99
C ILE A 107 -0.47 13.63 13.19
N GLY A 108 -1.79 13.59 13.01
CA GLY A 108 -2.75 13.77 14.10
C GLY A 108 -2.55 12.73 15.21
N GLY A 109 -2.31 11.47 14.85
CA GLY A 109 -1.96 10.42 15.79
C GLY A 109 -0.65 10.69 16.53
N ALA A 110 0.37 11.19 15.84
CA ALA A 110 1.68 11.48 16.41
C ALA A 110 1.62 12.65 17.41
N LEU A 111 0.94 13.74 17.03
CA LEU A 111 0.77 14.92 17.88
C LEU A 111 -0.07 14.61 19.12
N ALA A 112 -1.07 13.73 18.99
CA ALA A 112 -1.96 13.41 20.09
C ALA A 112 -1.35 12.43 21.11
N ARG A 113 -0.32 11.67 20.74
CA ARG A 113 0.13 10.50 21.52
C ARG A 113 1.64 10.35 21.55
N GLU A 114 2.22 9.98 20.42
CA GLU A 114 3.60 9.50 20.34
C GLU A 114 4.30 10.08 19.10
N PRO A 115 5.19 11.08 19.26
CA PRO A 115 5.91 11.71 18.16
C PRO A 115 6.71 10.75 17.29
N TRP A 116 7.16 9.61 17.83
CA TRP A 116 7.86 8.58 17.04
C TRP A 116 7.02 8.02 15.88
N LEU A 117 5.69 8.17 15.91
CA LEU A 117 4.83 7.81 14.77
C LEU A 117 5.19 8.59 13.50
N LEU A 118 5.77 9.80 13.62
CA LEU A 118 6.23 10.59 12.47
C LEU A 118 7.27 9.87 11.61
N VAL A 119 8.07 8.98 12.20
CA VAL A 119 9.01 8.15 11.43
C VAL A 119 8.26 7.22 10.47
N PHE A 120 7.18 6.60 10.94
CA PHE A 120 6.33 5.76 10.09
C PHE A 120 5.62 6.60 9.02
N VAL A 121 5.11 7.78 9.37
CA VAL A 121 4.49 8.69 8.40
C VAL A 121 5.47 9.09 7.29
N ALA A 122 6.69 9.48 7.66
CA ALA A 122 7.72 9.89 6.71
C ALA A 122 8.14 8.71 5.80
N LEU A 123 8.40 7.54 6.38
CA LEU A 123 8.78 6.35 5.62
C LEU A 123 7.65 5.88 4.70
N GLY A 124 6.41 5.82 5.20
CA GLY A 124 5.23 5.43 4.42
C GLY A 124 4.95 6.41 3.27
N GLY A 125 5.00 7.72 3.55
CA GLY A 125 4.83 8.76 2.54
C GLY A 125 5.92 8.74 1.48
N PHE A 126 7.17 8.52 1.87
CA PHE A 126 8.28 8.34 0.92
C PHE A 126 8.06 7.10 0.05
N VAL A 127 7.83 5.94 0.67
CA VAL A 127 7.74 4.64 -0.03
C VAL A 127 6.54 4.59 -0.97
N VAL A 128 5.37 5.09 -0.56
CA VAL A 128 4.17 5.08 -1.40
C VAL A 128 4.37 5.90 -2.67
N VAL A 129 5.16 6.97 -2.63
CA VAL A 129 5.46 7.78 -3.82
C VAL A 129 6.62 7.16 -4.62
N ALA A 130 7.72 6.84 -3.94
CA ALA A 130 8.94 6.36 -4.59
C ALA A 130 8.77 5.01 -5.30
N TYR A 131 7.99 4.10 -4.73
CA TYR A 131 7.77 2.77 -5.31
C TYR A 131 6.86 2.83 -6.55
N ASN A 132 5.70 3.50 -6.44
CA ASN A 132 4.67 3.46 -7.49
C ASN A 132 5.02 4.36 -8.68
N LEU A 133 5.77 5.45 -8.46
CA LEU A 133 6.30 6.27 -9.55
C LEU A 133 7.69 5.83 -10.03
N GLU A 134 8.21 4.72 -9.49
CA GLU A 134 9.56 4.22 -9.78
C GLU A 134 10.66 5.30 -9.70
N LEU A 135 10.56 6.17 -8.69
CA LEU A 135 11.52 7.25 -8.50
C LEU A 135 12.95 6.70 -8.34
N PHE A 136 13.94 7.52 -8.66
CA PHE A 136 15.36 7.14 -8.61
C PHE A 136 15.70 5.96 -9.55
N GLY A 137 15.02 5.88 -10.69
CA GLY A 137 15.20 4.82 -11.67
C GLY A 137 14.80 3.44 -11.14
N GLY A 138 13.73 3.37 -10.33
CA GLY A 138 13.20 2.10 -9.82
C GLY A 138 14.02 1.46 -8.69
N ARG A 139 14.97 2.16 -8.06
CA ARG A 139 15.81 1.58 -6.97
C ARG A 139 15.00 1.03 -5.79
N PHE A 140 13.80 1.58 -5.57
CA PHE A 140 12.87 1.15 -4.53
C PHE A 140 11.75 0.24 -5.05
N HIS A 141 11.79 -0.17 -6.32
CA HIS A 141 10.76 -0.99 -6.96
C HIS A 141 11.29 -2.42 -7.19
N GLY A 142 10.73 -3.40 -6.48
CA GLY A 142 11.13 -4.81 -6.60
C GLY A 142 10.76 -5.66 -5.38
N ASP A 143 10.94 -6.97 -5.47
CA ASP A 143 10.41 -7.97 -4.50
C ASP A 143 10.80 -7.70 -3.05
N LEU A 144 12.05 -7.28 -2.81
CA LEU A 144 12.52 -6.95 -1.46
C LEU A 144 11.74 -5.76 -0.89
N TRP A 145 11.66 -4.67 -1.66
CA TRP A 145 10.95 -3.47 -1.24
C TRP A 145 9.46 -3.74 -1.11
N PHE A 146 8.88 -4.50 -2.04
CA PHE A 146 7.50 -4.97 -1.96
C PHE A 146 7.23 -5.70 -0.64
N ALA A 147 8.05 -6.70 -0.30
CA ALA A 147 7.88 -7.47 0.94
C ALA A 147 8.03 -6.60 2.20
N LEU A 148 8.99 -5.67 2.20
CA LEU A 148 9.22 -4.75 3.31
C LEU A 148 8.08 -3.74 3.47
N ALA A 149 7.66 -3.10 2.38
CA ALA A 149 6.75 -1.96 2.41
C ALA A 149 5.27 -2.33 2.36
N TRP A 150 4.90 -3.41 1.67
CA TRP A 150 3.51 -3.87 1.58
C TRP A 150 3.15 -4.97 2.59
N GLY A 151 4.15 -5.59 3.22
CA GLY A 151 3.95 -6.64 4.23
C GLY A 151 4.45 -6.28 5.63
N GLY A 152 5.74 -6.01 5.78
CA GLY A 152 6.35 -5.74 7.09
C GLY A 152 5.95 -4.40 7.70
N PHE A 153 6.02 -3.35 6.90
CA PHE A 153 5.71 -1.98 7.29
C PHE A 153 4.27 -1.77 7.79
N PRO A 154 3.19 -2.20 7.09
CA PRO A 154 1.83 -2.04 7.61
C PRO A 154 1.61 -2.78 8.92
N LEU A 155 2.25 -3.94 9.10
CA LEU A 155 2.19 -4.70 10.36
C LEU A 155 2.84 -3.91 11.50
N LEU A 156 4.08 -3.45 11.32
CA LEU A 156 4.76 -2.66 12.35
C LEU A 156 4.02 -1.36 12.66
N THR A 157 3.51 -0.69 11.63
CA THR A 157 2.76 0.56 11.81
C THR A 157 1.44 0.31 12.54
N GLY A 158 0.70 -0.75 12.20
CA GLY A 158 -0.53 -1.14 12.89
C GLY A 158 -0.28 -1.45 14.36
N TYR A 159 0.80 -2.19 14.67
CA TYR A 159 1.22 -2.45 16.05
C TYR A 159 1.55 -1.13 16.78
N PHE A 160 2.43 -0.31 16.21
CA PHE A 160 2.90 0.91 16.83
C PHE A 160 1.78 1.93 17.03
N ALA A 161 0.87 2.07 16.06
CA ALA A 161 -0.28 2.96 16.14
C ALA A 161 -1.21 2.61 17.31
N VAL A 162 -1.28 1.34 17.72
CA VAL A 162 -2.09 0.91 18.87
C VAL A 162 -1.29 0.91 20.17
N ALA A 163 -0.07 0.35 20.14
CA ALA A 163 0.74 0.06 21.32
C ALA A 163 1.69 1.19 21.76
N GLU A 164 1.95 2.19 20.90
CA GLU A 164 2.85 3.34 21.13
C GLU A 164 4.32 2.97 21.41
N ARG A 165 4.69 1.72 21.15
CA ARG A 165 6.05 1.20 21.32
C ARG A 165 6.28 0.06 20.34
N ILE A 166 7.52 -0.38 20.22
CA ILE A 166 7.86 -1.61 19.49
C ILE A 166 8.28 -2.68 20.49
N ARG A 167 7.79 -3.90 20.29
CA ARG A 167 8.20 -5.09 21.05
C ARG A 167 8.70 -6.20 20.11
N PRO A 168 9.48 -7.17 20.61
CA PRO A 168 10.06 -8.24 19.79
C PRO A 168 9.03 -9.02 18.97
N GLU A 169 7.84 -9.25 19.49
CA GLU A 169 6.79 -10.01 18.81
C GLU A 169 6.34 -9.32 17.52
N ALA A 170 6.21 -7.99 17.55
CA ALA A 170 5.88 -7.19 16.37
C ALA A 170 6.98 -7.25 15.31
N VAL A 171 8.25 -7.19 15.73
CA VAL A 171 9.41 -7.30 14.84
C VAL A 171 9.47 -8.67 14.19
N VAL A 172 9.31 -9.74 14.96
CA VAL A 172 9.31 -11.12 14.45
C VAL A 172 8.14 -11.33 13.47
N ALA A 173 6.95 -10.84 13.80
CA ALA A 173 5.79 -10.92 12.93
C ALA A 173 6.02 -10.17 11.61
N ALA A 174 6.59 -8.96 11.65
CA ALA A 174 6.90 -8.17 10.46
C ALA A 174 7.97 -8.80 9.57
N VAL A 175 8.99 -9.43 10.17
CA VAL A 175 10.01 -10.16 9.41
C VAL A 175 9.40 -11.38 8.71
N ARG A 176 8.44 -12.06 9.37
CA ARG A 176 7.73 -13.22 8.82
C ARG A 176 6.62 -12.88 7.84
N SER A 177 6.06 -11.67 7.91
CA SER A 177 5.05 -11.18 6.96
C SER A 177 5.64 -10.83 5.59
N ARG A 178 6.98 -10.82 5.45
CA ARG A 178 7.63 -10.89 4.13
C ARG A 178 7.07 -12.09 3.39
N SER A 179 6.28 -11.84 2.36
CA SER A 179 5.69 -12.88 1.53
C SER A 179 6.78 -13.84 1.07
N ARG A 180 6.53 -15.16 1.15
CA ARG A 180 7.38 -16.21 0.54
C ARG A 180 7.33 -16.16 -1.00
N ALA A 181 7.13 -14.99 -1.61
CA ALA A 181 7.14 -14.77 -3.05
C ALA A 181 8.55 -14.83 -3.66
N LEU A 182 9.59 -15.02 -2.84
CA LEU A 182 10.98 -15.25 -3.26
C LEU A 182 11.25 -16.66 -3.82
N ARG A 183 10.23 -17.42 -4.24
CA ARG A 183 10.41 -18.71 -4.92
C ARG A 183 9.80 -18.63 -6.32
N ARG A 184 10.59 -18.18 -7.29
CA ARG A 184 10.35 -18.52 -8.69
C ARG A 184 10.38 -20.05 -8.85
N PRO A 185 9.40 -20.71 -9.47
CA PRO A 185 9.73 -21.76 -10.42
C PRO A 185 10.29 -21.08 -11.69
N LEU A 186 11.30 -21.72 -12.27
CA LEU A 186 11.98 -21.33 -13.51
C LEU A 186 11.00 -21.08 -14.67
#